data_AF-A0A4P5YGU0-F1
#
_entry.id   AF-A0A4P5YGU0-F1
#
_cell.length_a   1.000
_cell.length_b   1.000
_cell.length_c   1.000
_cell.angle_alpha   90.00
_cell.angle_beta   90.00
_cell.angle_gamma   90.00
#
_symmetry.space_group_name_H-M   'P 1'
#
loop_
_entity.id
_entity.type
_entity.pdbx_description
1 polymer ?
#
loop_
_entity_poly.entity_id
_entity_poly.type
_entity_poly.pdbx_seq_one_letter_code
_entity_poly.pdbx_strand_id
1 'polypeptide(L)'
;MSGPFQFQASLTPPSLAPCPRGRRIDHTGYVIDDTQHESQYALVSDYELVLKRSDIGTCTLVVPRYFSYDGATIPAIAQPATYGPFDPIVMPAALVHDWIYTNQYFGKDDRGRELADDLFRDLLLEFGAPHYTARLMHGAIRRFGDCYYLNTARDQGDLTTLGNILLKAGIAKPDLIGRYRFPAEVVEQLP
;
A
#
# COMPACT_ATOMS: atom_id res chain seq x y z
N MET A 1 -13.08 -26.98 3.16
CA MET A 1 -13.87 -26.37 2.07
C MET A 1 -14.23 -24.97 2.52
N SER A 2 -13.43 -23.97 2.14
CA SER A 2 -13.69 -22.56 2.49
C SER A 2 -14.60 -21.97 1.42
N GLY A 3 -15.75 -21.42 1.84
CA GLY A 3 -16.78 -20.88 0.95
C GLY A 3 -16.32 -19.66 0.14
N PRO A 4 -17.12 -19.23 -0.86
CA PRO A 4 -16.74 -18.17 -1.77
C PRO A 4 -16.71 -16.82 -1.04
N PHE A 5 -15.57 -16.14 -1.13
CA PHE A 5 -15.37 -14.78 -0.65
C PHE A 5 -16.21 -13.81 -1.48
N GLN A 6 -16.92 -12.87 -0.84
CA GLN A 6 -17.65 -11.82 -1.53
C GLN A 6 -16.96 -10.49 -1.24
N PHE A 7 -16.08 -10.07 -2.15
CA PHE A 7 -15.50 -8.74 -2.15
C PHE A 7 -16.41 -7.79 -2.92
N GLN A 8 -16.35 -6.51 -2.56
CA GLN A 8 -16.99 -5.45 -3.32
C GLN A 8 -16.07 -4.23 -3.16
N ALA A 9 -14.94 -4.25 -3.86
CA ALA A 9 -14.14 -3.05 -4.04
C ALA A 9 -14.93 -2.12 -4.99
N SER A 10 -14.93 -0.81 -4.73
CA SER A 10 -15.23 0.13 -5.81
C SER A 10 -14.11 -0.03 -6.84
N LEU A 11 -14.40 -0.76 -7.93
CA LEU A 11 -13.43 -1.14 -8.98
C LEU A 11 -12.88 0.05 -9.79
N THR A 12 -13.01 1.27 -9.28
CA THR A 12 -12.34 2.43 -9.82
C THR A 12 -10.84 2.27 -9.60
N PRO A 13 -10.02 2.24 -10.67
CA PRO A 13 -8.58 2.28 -10.52
C PRO A 13 -8.19 3.57 -9.77
N PRO A 14 -7.13 3.52 -8.94
CA PRO A 14 -6.66 4.70 -8.23
C PRO A 14 -6.29 5.82 -9.23
N SER A 15 -6.68 7.06 -8.91
CA SER A 15 -6.25 8.23 -9.67
C SER A 15 -4.81 8.55 -9.31
N LEU A 16 -3.89 8.29 -10.25
CA LEU A 16 -2.46 8.51 -10.08
C LEU A 16 -2.00 9.75 -10.84
N ALA A 17 -1.10 10.50 -10.23
CA ALA A 17 -0.28 11.48 -10.92
C ALA A 17 1.19 11.02 -10.88
N PRO A 18 1.96 11.18 -11.98
CA PRO A 18 3.41 11.02 -11.90
C PRO A 18 3.93 11.98 -10.84
N CYS A 19 4.76 11.50 -9.92
CA CYS A 19 5.44 12.38 -8.98
C CYS A 19 6.24 13.43 -9.80
N PRO A 20 6.12 14.73 -9.51
CA PRO A 20 6.87 15.74 -10.26
C PRO A 20 8.37 15.39 -10.24
N ARG A 21 8.95 15.26 -11.43
CA ARG A 21 10.33 14.81 -11.67
C ARG A 21 11.32 15.31 -10.61
N GLY A 22 12.07 14.37 -10.03
CA GLY A 22 13.32 14.62 -9.31
C GLY A 22 13.18 15.44 -8.03
N ARG A 23 12.03 15.46 -7.36
CA ARG A 23 11.86 16.27 -6.14
C ARG A 23 11.10 15.54 -5.06
N ARG A 24 11.85 14.95 -4.12
CA ARG A 24 11.31 14.42 -2.86
C ARG A 24 11.36 15.52 -1.81
N ILE A 25 10.31 15.68 -1.01
CA ILE A 25 10.34 16.55 0.17
C ILE A 25 10.80 15.69 1.33
N ASP A 26 11.91 16.04 1.96
CA ASP A 26 12.40 15.30 3.12
C ASP A 26 11.63 15.65 4.41
N HIS A 27 12.00 14.97 5.49
CA HIS A 27 11.47 15.18 6.83
C HIS A 27 11.70 16.62 7.37
N THR A 28 12.51 17.45 6.70
CA THR A 28 12.74 18.87 7.02
C THR A 28 11.92 19.83 6.15
N GLY A 29 11.20 19.33 5.15
CA GLY A 29 10.43 20.14 4.21
C GLY A 29 11.26 20.67 3.04
N TYR A 30 12.50 20.19 2.86
CA TYR A 30 13.36 20.59 1.74
C TYR A 30 13.20 19.65 0.55
N VAL A 31 13.25 20.25 -0.63
CA VAL A 31 13.29 19.55 -1.91
C VAL A 31 14.67 18.94 -2.11
N ILE A 32 14.76 17.60 -2.10
CA ILE A 32 15.95 16.85 -2.46
C ILE A 32 15.84 16.39 -3.92
N ASP A 33 16.91 16.63 -4.69
CA ASP A 33 17.08 16.13 -6.06
C ASP A 33 17.47 14.65 -6.00
N ASP A 34 16.49 13.76 -6.16
CA ASP A 34 16.68 12.31 -6.14
C ASP A 34 16.60 11.77 -7.57
N THR A 35 17.74 11.80 -8.26
CA THR A 35 17.89 11.34 -9.65
C THR A 35 17.93 9.81 -9.80
N GLN A 36 17.58 9.01 -8.77
CA GLN A 36 17.59 7.54 -8.83
C GLN A 36 16.21 6.86 -8.80
N HIS A 37 15.10 7.59 -8.70
CA HIS A 37 13.77 6.99 -8.59
C HIS A 37 12.80 7.55 -9.64
N GLU A 38 12.93 7.08 -10.89
CA GLU A 38 12.12 7.52 -12.04
C GLU A 38 10.63 7.11 -12.00
N SER A 39 10.20 6.29 -11.05
CA SER A 39 8.89 5.59 -11.12
C SER A 39 8.01 5.70 -9.87
N GLN A 40 8.11 6.76 -9.08
CA GLN A 40 7.19 6.98 -7.95
C GLN A 40 5.90 7.68 -8.41
N TYR A 41 4.75 7.10 -8.07
CA TYR A 41 3.43 7.67 -8.31
C TYR A 41 2.78 8.03 -6.99
N ALA A 42 2.11 9.18 -6.95
CA ALA A 42 1.36 9.59 -5.78
C ALA A 42 -0.14 9.51 -6.04
N LEU A 43 -0.90 9.06 -5.05
CA LEU A 43 -2.35 9.14 -5.08
C LEU A 43 -2.82 10.59 -5.12
N VAL A 44 -3.71 10.91 -6.06
CA VAL A 44 -4.33 12.25 -6.17
C VAL A 44 -5.50 12.40 -5.19
N SER A 45 -6.16 11.30 -4.87
CA SER A 45 -7.29 11.22 -3.95
C SER A 45 -7.15 9.99 -3.05
N ASP A 46 -7.88 9.98 -1.93
CA ASP A 46 -7.98 8.78 -1.11
C ASP A 46 -8.46 7.60 -1.95
N TYR A 47 -7.90 6.43 -1.67
CA TYR A 47 -8.33 5.18 -2.26
C TYR A 47 -8.96 4.31 -1.17
N GLU A 48 -10.28 4.12 -1.27
CA GLU A 48 -11.06 3.37 -0.29
C GLU A 48 -11.43 1.99 -0.84
N LEU A 49 -11.18 0.95 -0.06
CA LEU A 49 -11.68 -0.40 -0.33
C LEU A 49 -12.49 -0.92 0.85
N VAL A 50 -13.65 -1.50 0.54
CA VAL A 50 -14.43 -2.25 1.52
C VAL A 50 -14.00 -3.71 1.47
N LEU A 51 -13.28 -4.13 2.51
CA LEU A 51 -12.83 -5.50 2.69
C LEU A 51 -13.92 -6.28 3.43
N LYS A 52 -14.32 -7.43 2.89
CA LYS A 52 -15.25 -8.37 3.51
C LYS A 52 -14.58 -9.73 3.57
N ARG A 53 -14.22 -10.16 4.77
CA ARG A 53 -13.51 -11.42 4.99
C ARG A 53 -14.05 -12.11 6.24
N SER A 54 -14.22 -13.42 6.17
CA SER A 54 -14.86 -14.20 7.25
C SER A 54 -14.09 -14.15 8.58
N ASP A 55 -12.77 -13.92 8.52
CA ASP A 55 -11.87 -13.89 9.67
C ASP A 55 -11.66 -12.48 10.28
N ILE A 56 -11.89 -11.42 9.51
CA ILE A 56 -11.75 -10.01 9.98
C ILE A 56 -13.06 -9.21 9.95
N GLY A 57 -14.15 -9.78 9.44
CA GLY A 57 -15.43 -9.12 9.26
C GLY A 57 -15.47 -8.17 8.05
N THR A 58 -16.31 -7.14 8.14
CA THR A 58 -16.35 -6.04 7.16
C THR A 58 -15.55 -4.86 7.71
N CYS A 59 -14.53 -4.40 6.98
CA CYS A 59 -13.77 -3.21 7.32
C CYS A 59 -13.52 -2.35 6.08
N THR A 60 -13.34 -1.04 6.28
CA THR A 60 -12.97 -0.11 5.21
C THR A 60 -11.49 0.22 5.36
N LEU A 61 -10.69 -0.12 4.35
CA LEU A 61 -9.30 0.26 4.25
C LEU A 61 -9.21 1.53 3.42
N VAL A 62 -8.48 2.53 3.92
CA VAL A 62 -8.27 3.80 3.23
C VAL A 62 -6.78 4.02 3.05
N VAL A 63 -6.34 4.09 1.80
CA VAL A 63 -5.00 4.59 1.45
C VAL A 63 -5.12 6.10 1.26
N PRO A 64 -4.39 6.91 2.04
CA PRO A 64 -4.50 8.37 1.98
C PRO A 64 -3.98 8.91 0.64
N ARG A 65 -4.61 10.00 0.16
CA ARG A 65 -4.01 10.84 -0.88
C ARG A 65 -2.58 11.25 -0.52
N TYR A 66 -1.75 11.47 -1.54
CA TYR A 66 -0.32 11.76 -1.44
C TYR A 66 0.58 10.61 -1.00
N PHE A 67 0.03 9.42 -0.72
CA PHE A 67 0.85 8.23 -0.54
C PHE A 67 1.62 7.94 -1.83
N SER A 68 2.95 7.81 -1.71
CA SER A 68 3.84 7.49 -2.82
C SER A 68 4.01 5.98 -2.91
N TYR A 69 3.89 5.46 -4.12
CA TYR A 69 3.94 4.04 -4.45
C TYR A 69 4.85 3.85 -5.66
N ASP A 70 5.78 2.89 -5.59
CA ASP A 70 6.78 2.64 -6.64
C ASP A 70 6.51 1.34 -7.43
N GLY A 71 5.55 0.52 -6.98
CA GLY A 71 5.21 -0.77 -7.58
C GLY A 71 6.31 -1.82 -7.54
N ALA A 72 7.30 -1.64 -6.64
CA ALA A 72 8.40 -2.56 -6.46
C ALA A 72 8.00 -3.89 -5.80
N THR A 73 6.79 -3.97 -5.22
CA THR A 73 6.22 -5.20 -4.65
C THR A 73 6.05 -6.34 -5.65
N ILE A 74 6.12 -6.06 -6.96
CA ILE A 74 6.06 -7.09 -8.00
C ILE A 74 7.48 -7.58 -8.31
N PRO A 75 7.87 -8.79 -7.85
CA PRO A 75 9.21 -9.30 -8.10
C PRO A 75 9.45 -9.46 -9.60
N ALA A 76 10.67 -9.13 -10.04
CA ALA A 76 11.08 -9.15 -11.46
C ALA A 76 10.81 -10.49 -12.15
N ILE A 77 10.74 -11.60 -11.39
CA ILE A 77 10.43 -12.93 -11.91
C ILE A 77 8.95 -13.12 -12.28
N ALA A 78 8.05 -12.29 -11.73
CA ALA A 78 6.61 -12.30 -12.01
C ALA A 78 6.23 -11.31 -13.14
N GLN A 79 7.16 -10.43 -13.52
CA GLN A 79 7.01 -9.48 -14.63
C GLN A 79 6.98 -10.12 -16.05
N PRO A 80 7.62 -11.28 -16.36
CA PRO A 80 7.73 -11.73 -17.76
C PRO A 80 6.49 -12.39 -18.36
N ALA A 81 5.35 -12.52 -17.66
CA ALA A 81 4.26 -13.36 -18.15
C ALA A 81 2.87 -12.71 -18.29
N THR A 82 2.57 -11.55 -17.68
CA THR A 82 1.22 -10.97 -17.87
C THR A 82 1.06 -9.48 -17.64
N TYR A 83 1.80 -8.84 -16.73
CA TYR A 83 1.43 -7.50 -16.24
C TYR A 83 2.67 -6.67 -15.91
N GLY A 84 2.81 -5.48 -16.53
CA GLY A 84 3.76 -4.48 -16.05
C GLY A 84 3.33 -3.92 -14.68
N PRO A 85 4.20 -3.20 -13.95
CA PRO A 85 3.86 -2.61 -12.66
C PRO A 85 2.66 -1.64 -12.69
N PHE A 86 2.29 -1.18 -13.89
CA PHE A 86 1.16 -0.29 -14.15
C PHE A 86 -0.05 -0.98 -14.78
N ASP A 87 -0.12 -2.30 -14.71
CA ASP A 87 -1.32 -2.99 -15.15
C ASP A 87 -2.50 -2.69 -14.20
N PRO A 88 -3.69 -2.33 -14.72
CA PRO A 88 -4.85 -1.98 -13.91
C PRO A 88 -5.32 -3.12 -12.98
N ILE A 89 -4.93 -4.37 -13.23
CA ILE A 89 -5.23 -5.52 -12.39
C ILE A 89 -4.30 -5.59 -11.17
N VAL A 90 -3.01 -5.31 -11.37
CA VAL A 90 -1.97 -5.51 -10.34
C VAL A 90 -1.75 -4.26 -9.50
N MET A 91 -1.84 -3.09 -10.13
CA MET A 91 -1.56 -1.79 -9.51
C MET A 91 -2.42 -1.52 -8.27
N PRO A 92 -3.75 -1.71 -8.24
CA PRO A 92 -4.53 -1.43 -7.04
C PRO A 92 -4.23 -2.41 -5.91
N ALA A 93 -3.95 -3.68 -6.22
CA ALA A 93 -3.58 -4.69 -5.23
C ALA A 93 -2.22 -4.34 -4.59
N ALA A 94 -1.23 -3.98 -5.40
CA ALA A 94 0.10 -3.65 -4.92
C ALA A 94 0.13 -2.30 -4.17
N LEU A 95 -0.65 -1.31 -4.58
CA LEU A 95 -0.85 -0.07 -3.82
C LEU A 95 -1.34 -0.35 -2.39
N VAL A 96 -2.34 -1.23 -2.26
CA VAL A 96 -2.90 -1.60 -0.95
C VAL A 96 -1.89 -2.39 -0.13
N HIS A 97 -1.13 -3.30 -0.76
CA HIS A 97 -0.10 -4.09 -0.10
C HIS A 97 1.01 -3.20 0.47
N ASP A 98 1.55 -2.27 -0.33
CA ASP A 98 2.57 -1.32 0.11
C ASP A 98 2.07 -0.49 1.28
N TRP A 99 0.83 0.01 1.23
CA TRP A 99 0.25 0.77 2.33
C TRP A 99 0.18 -0.03 3.63
N ILE A 100 -0.28 -1.28 3.56
CA ILE A 100 -0.39 -2.18 4.71
C ILE A 100 0.99 -2.52 5.28
N TYR A 101 1.99 -2.71 4.41
CA TYR A 101 3.37 -2.93 4.84
C TYR A 101 3.93 -1.70 5.54
N THR A 102 3.75 -0.51 4.96
CA THR A 102 4.25 0.74 5.53
C THR A 102 3.60 1.07 6.87
N ASN A 103 2.26 0.98 6.99
CA ASN A 103 1.55 1.34 8.21
C ASN A 103 1.41 0.18 9.22
N GLN A 104 1.77 -1.05 8.82
CA GLN A 104 1.61 -2.28 9.60
C GLN A 104 0.16 -2.52 10.07
N TYR A 105 -0.82 -2.34 9.17
CA TYR A 105 -2.26 -2.38 9.47
C TYR A 105 -2.71 -3.61 10.26
N PHE A 106 -2.12 -4.79 9.96
CA PHE A 106 -2.46 -6.06 10.61
C PHE A 106 -1.53 -6.44 11.79
N GLY A 107 -0.68 -5.51 12.23
CA GLY A 107 0.29 -5.74 13.30
C GLY A 107 1.70 -6.02 12.78
N LYS A 108 2.68 -5.96 13.69
CA LYS A 108 4.12 -6.05 13.35
C LYS A 108 4.67 -7.49 13.37
N ASP A 109 3.80 -8.48 13.58
CA ASP A 109 4.17 -9.89 13.69
C ASP A 109 4.04 -10.62 12.35
N ASP A 110 4.54 -11.86 12.29
CA ASP A 110 4.45 -12.71 11.10
C ASP A 110 3.01 -12.94 10.65
N ARG A 111 2.06 -12.97 11.59
CA ARG A 111 0.64 -13.16 11.26
C ARG A 111 0.08 -11.97 10.49
N GLY A 112 0.43 -10.75 10.88
CA GLY A 112 0.04 -9.53 10.18
C GLY A 112 0.56 -9.52 8.73
N ARG A 113 1.79 -9.99 8.53
CA ARG A 113 2.40 -10.14 7.21
C ARG A 113 1.65 -11.14 6.35
N GLU A 114 1.38 -12.32 6.88
CA GLU A 114 0.65 -13.36 6.15
C GLU A 114 -0.74 -12.89 5.74
N LEU A 115 -1.42 -12.12 6.61
CA LEU A 115 -2.70 -11.50 6.29
C LEU A 115 -2.59 -10.46 5.17
N ALA A 116 -1.53 -9.64 5.16
CA ALA A 116 -1.25 -8.67 4.10
C ALA A 116 -0.99 -9.37 2.76
N ASP A 117 -0.15 -10.41 2.75
CA ASP A 117 0.18 -11.20 1.56
C ASP A 117 -1.05 -11.94 1.01
N ASP A 118 -1.85 -12.55 1.90
CA ASP A 118 -3.12 -13.20 1.52
C ASP A 118 -4.12 -12.19 0.95
N LEU A 119 -4.22 -10.99 1.53
CA LEU A 119 -5.09 -9.94 1.02
C LEU A 119 -4.63 -9.47 -0.37
N PHE A 120 -3.33 -9.32 -0.60
CA PHE A 120 -2.81 -8.99 -1.93
C PHE A 120 -3.23 -10.01 -2.99
N ARG A 121 -3.10 -11.31 -2.70
CA ARG A 121 -3.58 -12.38 -3.57
C ARG A 121 -5.08 -12.25 -3.83
N ASP A 122 -5.87 -12.03 -2.80
CA ASP A 122 -7.32 -11.95 -2.90
C ASP A 122 -7.76 -10.74 -3.75
N LEU A 123 -7.09 -9.60 -3.59
CA LEU A 123 -7.29 -8.41 -4.42
C LEU A 123 -6.93 -8.67 -5.88
N LEU A 124 -5.82 -9.37 -6.17
CA LEU A 124 -5.47 -9.74 -7.55
C LEU A 124 -6.59 -10.55 -8.21
N LEU A 125 -7.15 -11.55 -7.50
CA LEU A 125 -8.25 -12.35 -8.01
C LEU A 125 -9.51 -11.50 -8.25
N GLU A 126 -9.82 -10.60 -7.33
CA GLU A 126 -10.98 -9.70 -7.44
C GLU A 126 -10.86 -8.74 -8.64
N PHE A 127 -9.66 -8.21 -8.89
CA PHE A 127 -9.39 -7.38 -10.07
C PHE A 127 -9.26 -8.17 -11.37
N GLY A 128 -9.45 -9.50 -11.34
CA GLY A 128 -9.53 -10.35 -12.53
C GLY A 128 -8.23 -11.02 -12.94
N ALA A 129 -7.21 -11.05 -12.08
CA ALA A 129 -5.99 -11.81 -12.35
C ALA A 129 -6.31 -13.32 -12.43
N PRO A 130 -5.68 -14.06 -13.37
CA PRO A 130 -5.79 -15.50 -13.40
C PRO A 130 -5.32 -16.14 -12.09
N HIS A 131 -6.00 -17.21 -11.65
CA HIS A 131 -5.63 -17.93 -10.42
C HIS A 131 -4.16 -18.37 -10.37
N TYR A 132 -3.57 -18.75 -11.51
CA TYR A 132 -2.17 -19.15 -11.56
C TYR A 132 -1.24 -17.95 -11.28
N THR A 133 -1.54 -16.78 -11.85
CA THR A 133 -0.78 -15.55 -11.66
C THR A 133 -0.86 -15.09 -10.22
N ALA A 134 -2.06 -15.03 -9.64
CA ALA A 134 -2.25 -14.63 -8.26
C ALA A 134 -1.49 -15.55 -7.28
N ARG A 135 -1.48 -16.88 -7.52
CA ARG A 135 -0.70 -17.82 -6.71
C ARG A 135 0.82 -17.66 -6.87
N LEU A 136 1.28 -17.41 -8.10
CA LEU A 136 2.71 -17.21 -8.36
C LEU A 136 3.22 -15.95 -7.67
N MET A 137 2.48 -14.84 -7.79
CA MET A 137 2.82 -13.59 -7.12
C MET A 137 2.76 -13.72 -5.60
N HIS A 138 1.71 -14.37 -5.07
CA HIS A 138 1.59 -14.68 -3.64
C HIS A 138 2.75 -15.53 -3.10
N GLY A 139 3.14 -16.57 -3.84
CA GLY A 139 4.29 -17.39 -3.47
C GLY A 139 5.60 -16.61 -3.49
N ALA A 140 5.76 -15.69 -4.44
CA ALA A 140 6.95 -14.87 -4.54
C ALA A 140 7.06 -13.88 -3.36
N ILE A 141 6.00 -13.14 -3.03
CA ILE A 141 6.02 -12.21 -1.89
C ILE A 141 6.21 -12.94 -0.56
N ARG A 142 5.61 -14.13 -0.36
CA ARG A 142 5.84 -14.90 0.87
C ARG A 142 7.27 -15.43 1.00
N ARG A 143 7.94 -15.68 -0.12
CA ARG A 143 9.32 -16.20 -0.15
C ARG A 143 10.36 -15.08 0.03
N PHE A 144 10.09 -13.88 -0.48
CA PHE A 144 11.04 -12.77 -0.53
C PHE A 144 10.70 -11.60 0.40
N GLY A 145 9.46 -11.54 0.93
CA GLY A 145 8.95 -10.45 1.77
C GLY A 145 9.38 -10.53 3.24
N ASP A 146 9.91 -11.67 3.70
CA ASP A 146 10.41 -11.85 5.07
C ASP A 146 11.48 -10.80 5.44
N CYS A 147 12.25 -10.32 4.47
CA CYS A 147 13.28 -9.30 4.69
C CYS A 147 12.75 -7.85 4.71
N TYR A 148 11.50 -7.61 4.27
CA TYR A 148 10.96 -6.27 4.02
C TYR A 148 9.78 -5.89 4.94
N TYR A 149 9.21 -6.83 5.70
CA TYR A 149 8.05 -6.56 6.56
C TYR A 149 8.39 -5.85 7.90
N LEU A 150 9.67 -5.85 8.29
CA LEU A 150 10.11 -5.10 9.45
C LEU A 150 10.18 -3.62 9.10
N ASN A 151 9.24 -2.85 9.63
CA ASN A 151 9.18 -1.39 9.50
C ASN A 151 10.56 -0.77 9.79
N THR A 152 11.16 -0.25 8.73
CA THR A 152 12.49 0.33 8.76
C THR A 152 12.41 1.82 9.11
N ALA A 153 13.54 2.43 9.47
CA ALA A 153 13.60 3.89 9.65
C ALA A 153 13.12 4.66 8.40
N ARG A 154 13.17 4.05 7.21
CA ARG A 154 12.66 4.61 5.96
C ARG A 154 11.14 4.70 5.97
N ASP A 155 10.44 3.64 6.35
CA ASP A 155 8.97 3.60 6.37
C ASP A 155 8.40 4.60 7.38
N GLN A 156 9.05 4.76 8.54
CA GLN A 156 8.72 5.81 9.52
C GLN A 156 8.91 7.22 8.96
N GLY A 157 9.96 7.44 8.17
CA GLY A 157 10.21 8.71 7.48
C GLY A 157 9.15 9.03 6.44
N ASP A 158 8.71 8.03 5.67
CA ASP A 158 7.65 8.16 4.68
C ASP A 158 6.29 8.46 5.33
N LEU A 159 5.93 7.75 6.40
CA LEU A 159 4.73 8.02 7.19
C LEU A 159 4.75 9.41 7.83
N THR A 160 5.88 9.83 8.40
CA THR A 160 6.02 11.16 9.01
C THR A 160 5.81 12.25 7.95
N THR A 161 6.41 12.08 6.77
CA THR A 161 6.27 13.03 5.65
C THR A 161 4.83 13.12 5.19
N LEU A 162 4.19 11.98 4.99
CA LEU A 162 2.78 11.90 4.59
C LEU A 162 1.85 12.50 5.64
N GLY A 163 2.06 12.18 6.91
CA GLY A 163 1.30 12.73 8.04
C GLY A 163 1.37 14.25 8.07
N ASN A 164 2.57 14.83 7.92
CA ASN A 164 2.75 16.28 7.83
C ASN A 164 1.99 16.91 6.64
N ILE A 165 2.01 16.27 5.47
CA ILE A 165 1.26 16.75 4.30
C ILE A 165 -0.24 16.72 4.57
N LEU A 166 -0.75 15.64 5.17
CA LEU A 166 -2.17 15.49 5.49
C LEU A 166 -2.63 16.51 6.55
N LEU A 167 -1.83 16.75 7.59
CA LEU A 167 -2.10 17.79 8.60
C LEU A 167 -2.15 19.19 7.95
N LYS A 168 -1.17 19.53 7.08
CA LYS A 168 -1.18 20.78 6.31
C LYS A 168 -2.39 20.90 5.39
N ALA A 169 -2.90 19.78 4.90
CA ALA A 169 -4.10 19.72 4.07
C ALA A 169 -5.42 19.72 4.88
N GLY A 170 -5.35 19.91 6.21
CA GLY A 170 -6.50 20.08 7.09
C GLY A 170 -7.06 18.79 7.72
N ILE A 171 -6.37 17.66 7.58
CA ILE A 171 -6.77 16.40 8.23
C ILE A 171 -6.35 16.45 9.71
N ALA A 172 -7.22 16.00 10.62
CA ALA A 172 -6.92 16.01 12.05
C ALA A 172 -6.14 14.75 12.49
N LYS A 173 -5.30 14.85 13.54
CA LYS A 173 -4.57 13.69 14.11
C LYS A 173 -5.47 12.50 14.45
N PRO A 174 -6.68 12.68 15.03
CA PRO A 174 -7.60 11.56 15.27
C PRO A 174 -7.96 10.79 14.00
N ASP A 175 -8.07 11.45 12.85
CA ASP A 175 -8.38 10.81 11.57
C ASP A 175 -7.17 10.05 11.00
N LEU A 176 -5.95 10.48 11.29
CA LEU A 176 -4.73 9.73 10.94
C LEU A 176 -4.75 8.34 11.57
N ILE A 177 -5.12 8.24 12.85
CA ILE A 177 -5.22 6.96 13.57
C ILE A 177 -6.54 6.23 13.23
N GLY A 178 -7.65 6.96 13.21
CA GLY A 178 -9.00 6.41 13.10
C GLY A 178 -9.39 5.96 11.70
N ARG A 179 -9.05 6.75 10.67
CA ARG A 179 -9.42 6.49 9.28
C ARG A 179 -8.28 5.87 8.50
N TYR A 180 -7.08 6.43 8.59
CA TYR A 180 -5.92 5.96 7.82
C TYR A 180 -5.08 4.92 8.55
N ARG A 181 -5.31 4.69 9.86
CA ARG A 181 -4.58 3.68 10.66
C ARG A 181 -3.07 3.91 10.69
N PHE A 182 -2.65 5.17 10.77
CA PHE A 182 -1.26 5.49 11.06
C PHE A 182 -0.84 4.87 12.42
N PRO A 183 0.40 4.37 12.55
CA PRO A 183 0.95 3.96 13.83
C PRO A 183 0.90 5.12 14.83
N ALA A 184 0.44 4.84 16.06
CA ALA A 184 0.33 5.84 17.12
C ALA A 184 1.69 6.52 17.38
N GLU A 185 2.76 5.72 17.41
CA GLU A 185 4.13 6.20 17.61
C GLU A 185 4.55 7.30 16.61
N VAL A 186 4.06 7.23 15.37
CA VAL A 186 4.35 8.23 14.33
C VAL A 186 3.49 9.47 14.54
N VAL A 187 2.19 9.30 14.84
CA VAL A 187 1.26 10.43 15.02
C VAL A 187 1.62 11.29 16.23
N GLU A 188 2.16 10.68 17.29
CA GLU A 188 2.65 11.39 18.48
C GLU A 188 3.83 12.32 18.18
N GLN A 189 4.64 12.00 17.17
CA GLN A 189 5.81 12.79 16.76
C GLN A 189 5.46 13.92 15.78
N LEU A 190 4.24 13.92 15.23
CA LEU A 190 3.77 14.97 14.33
C LEU A 190 3.48 16.27 15.11
N PRO A 191 3.67 17.45 14.47
CA PRO A 191 3.46 18.76 15.09
C PRO A 191 2.00 18.95 15.55
#